data_AF-A0A9D8TQ39-F1
#
_entry.id   AF-A0A9D8TQ39-F1
#
_cell.length_a   1.000
_cell.length_b   1.000
_cell.length_c   1.000
_cell.angle_alpha   90.00
_cell.angle_beta   90.00
_cell.angle_gamma   90.00
#
_symmetry.space_group_name_H-M   'P 1'
#
loop_
_entity.id
_entity.type
_entity.pdbx_description
1 polymer ?
#
loop_
_entity_poly.entity_id
_entity_poly.type
_entity_poly.pdbx_seq_one_letter_code
_entity_poly.pdbx_strand_id
1 'polypeptide(L)'
;KNVIFHDKHTGNPVPDLVVPFTVEKKRLRKAYEEHLKFKPFVPGKFKRENTFERIKGYYIPFWIYDMKAEGCAVFKAELEQGKNVSVYKVTRGGTMNFEAIPEDCSKSFDDAMTESLEPFVFNDAIPFETEYLSGFESHVYDESCDEGADKASERAAMSLIDSLQKEASRDYSRVTFESDNIKTKDITAQSVLYPIWMLTTKWDGKEFYFAMNGQTGSFVGNLPRNNVLYFSSITLFSLLLGWVAYLFLEDLWGGIFAGIIFSVIGHVAVDSSRISVQRARQASNYGKPETFRVNYTDDVYSHSYQRSK
;
A
#
# COMPACT_ATOMS: atom_id res chain seq x y z
N LYS A 1 -14.83 -3.85 27.22
CA LYS A 1 -15.87 -2.92 26.73
C LYS A 1 -15.34 -1.51 26.94
N ASN A 2 -14.75 -0.92 25.90
CA ASN A 2 -14.43 0.50 25.90
C ASN A 2 -15.75 1.25 25.62
N VAL A 3 -16.06 2.26 26.43
CA VAL A 3 -17.26 3.08 26.26
C VAL A 3 -16.87 4.20 25.31
N ILE A 4 -17.42 4.19 24.09
CA ILE A 4 -17.22 5.26 23.12
C ILE A 4 -18.13 6.43 23.55
N PHE A 5 -17.53 7.56 23.89
CA PHE A 5 -18.29 8.76 24.23
C PHE A 5 -18.78 9.42 22.95
N HIS A 6 -20.07 9.75 22.91
CA HIS A 6 -20.66 10.49 21.80
C HIS A 6 -20.80 11.96 22.18
N ASP A 7 -20.45 12.85 21.25
CA ASP A 7 -20.72 14.28 21.40
C ASP A 7 -22.23 14.51 21.48
N LYS A 8 -22.66 15.32 22.46
CA LYS A 8 -24.08 15.49 22.80
C LYS A 8 -24.87 16.30 21.75
N HIS A 9 -24.19 17.02 20.87
CA HIS A 9 -24.84 17.85 19.84
C HIS A 9 -24.88 17.16 18.47
N THR A 10 -23.84 16.42 18.14
CA THR A 10 -23.66 15.76 16.83
C THR A 10 -23.96 14.27 16.86
N GLY A 11 -23.93 13.63 18.04
CA GLY A 11 -24.10 12.18 18.20
C GLY A 11 -22.88 11.36 17.76
N ASN A 12 -21.79 12.02 17.38
CA ASN A 12 -20.60 11.36 16.84
C ASN A 12 -19.63 10.92 17.93
N PRO A 13 -18.86 9.83 17.73
CA PRO A 13 -17.76 9.47 18.62
C PRO A 13 -16.82 10.65 18.84
N VAL A 14 -16.55 11.00 20.09
CA VAL A 14 -15.46 11.89 20.47
C VAL A 14 -14.18 11.06 20.42
N PRO A 15 -13.16 11.47 19.65
CA PRO A 15 -11.87 10.79 19.64
C PRO A 15 -11.26 10.74 21.03
N ASP A 16 -10.65 9.62 21.38
CA ASP A 16 -9.88 9.47 22.62
C ASP A 16 -8.53 10.18 22.48
N LEU A 17 -7.95 10.10 21.29
CA LEU A 17 -6.58 10.51 21.00
C LEU A 17 -6.47 11.36 19.73
N VAL A 18 -5.39 12.12 19.64
CA VAL A 18 -4.99 12.86 18.44
C VAL A 18 -3.48 12.76 18.26
N VAL A 19 -3.04 12.63 17.01
CA VAL A 19 -1.63 12.77 16.63
C VAL A 19 -1.42 14.19 16.08
N PRO A 20 -0.62 15.05 16.72
CA PRO A 20 -0.45 16.42 16.27
C PRO A 20 0.27 16.53 14.91
N PHE A 21 -0.01 17.60 14.16
CA PHE A 21 0.81 17.98 13.01
C PHE A 21 2.25 18.28 13.45
N THR A 22 3.21 17.49 12.98
CA THR A 22 4.65 17.75 13.15
C THR A 22 5.29 18.25 11.84
N VAL A 23 4.73 17.83 10.71
CA VAL A 23 5.18 18.24 9.38
C VAL A 23 4.51 19.55 8.98
N GLU A 24 5.32 20.55 8.64
CA GLU A 24 4.80 21.83 8.17
C GLU A 24 4.17 21.74 6.78
N LYS A 25 3.12 22.53 6.57
CA LYS A 25 2.47 22.79 5.27
C LYS A 25 3.42 23.06 4.10
N LYS A 26 4.57 23.71 4.36
CA LYS A 26 5.60 24.01 3.33
C LYS A 26 6.26 22.75 2.77
N ARG A 27 6.34 21.67 3.58
CA ARG A 27 6.90 20.39 3.17
C ARG A 27 6.07 19.75 2.05
N LEU A 28 4.74 19.78 2.18
CA LEU A 28 3.82 19.28 1.14
C LEU A 28 4.05 20.01 -0.18
N ARG A 29 4.18 21.34 -0.14
CA ARG A 29 4.45 22.12 -1.35
C ARG A 29 5.76 21.71 -2.03
N LYS A 30 6.83 21.55 -1.25
CA LYS A 30 8.13 21.13 -1.78
C LYS A 30 8.06 19.73 -2.38
N ALA A 31 7.45 18.77 -1.69
CA ALA A 31 7.27 17.40 -2.17
C ALA A 31 6.45 17.36 -3.46
N TYR A 32 5.40 18.17 -3.56
CA TYR A 32 4.61 18.33 -4.76
C TYR A 32 5.44 18.87 -5.94
N GLU A 33 6.19 19.96 -5.73
CA GLU A 33 7.07 20.54 -6.76
C GLU A 33 8.15 19.54 -7.23
N GLU A 34 8.71 18.75 -6.32
CA GLU A 34 9.66 17.67 -6.64
C GLU A 34 8.99 16.54 -7.43
N HIS A 35 7.77 16.14 -7.06
CA HIS A 35 6.98 15.13 -7.77
C HIS A 35 6.68 15.52 -9.22
N LEU A 36 6.54 16.82 -9.50
CA LEU A 36 6.37 17.36 -10.86
C LEU A 36 7.64 17.33 -11.72
N LYS A 37 8.82 17.49 -11.11
CA LYS A 37 10.09 17.65 -11.86
C LYS A 37 10.49 16.40 -12.63
N PHE A 38 10.28 15.21 -12.06
CA PHE A 38 10.84 13.96 -12.61
C PHE A 38 9.84 13.08 -13.38
N LYS A 39 8.70 13.63 -13.81
CA LYS A 39 7.68 12.87 -14.56
C LYS A 39 7.60 13.35 -16.02
N PRO A 40 8.10 12.56 -17.00
CA PRO A 40 8.22 12.98 -18.41
C PRO A 40 6.88 13.08 -19.13
N PHE A 41 5.89 12.28 -18.72
CA PHE A 41 4.58 12.22 -19.38
C PHE A 41 3.54 13.16 -18.78
N VAL A 42 3.92 14.07 -17.88
CA VAL A 42 2.99 15.05 -17.31
C VAL A 42 2.88 16.25 -18.26
N PRO A 43 1.65 16.66 -18.65
CA PRO A 43 1.46 17.79 -19.56
C PRO A 43 2.21 19.04 -19.09
N GLY A 44 3.00 19.67 -19.97
CA GLY A 44 3.71 20.91 -19.62
C GLY A 44 2.76 22.05 -19.22
N LYS A 45 1.53 22.07 -19.77
CA LYS A 45 0.46 22.97 -19.33
C LYS A 45 0.05 22.70 -17.88
N PHE A 46 -0.13 21.44 -17.47
CA PHE A 46 -0.40 21.08 -16.08
C PHE A 46 0.70 21.62 -15.15
N LYS A 47 1.98 21.50 -15.51
CA LYS A 47 3.08 22.01 -14.67
C LYS A 47 3.09 23.55 -14.52
N ARG A 48 2.52 24.29 -15.47
CA ARG A 48 2.55 25.76 -15.52
C ARG A 48 1.27 26.43 -15.02
N GLU A 49 0.13 25.81 -15.31
CA GLU A 49 -1.21 26.38 -15.11
C GLU A 49 -1.89 25.82 -13.85
N ASN A 50 -1.20 24.98 -13.08
CA ASN A 50 -1.74 24.46 -11.84
C ASN A 50 -1.98 25.62 -10.86
N THR A 51 -3.24 25.98 -10.68
CA THR A 51 -3.65 26.91 -9.65
C THR A 51 -3.66 26.14 -8.34
N PHE A 52 -2.79 26.52 -7.40
CA PHE A 52 -2.81 25.98 -6.04
C PHE A 52 -4.12 26.43 -5.34
N GLU A 53 -5.21 25.70 -5.55
CA GLU A 53 -6.55 26.17 -5.15
C GLU A 53 -6.71 26.28 -3.64
N ARG A 54 -6.05 25.42 -2.85
CA ARG A 54 -5.72 25.61 -1.42
C ARG A 54 -5.07 24.34 -0.89
N ILE A 55 -3.97 24.50 -0.13
CA ILE A 55 -3.50 23.44 0.76
C ILE A 55 -4.28 23.56 2.07
N LYS A 56 -4.92 22.46 2.48
CA LYS A 56 -5.68 22.36 3.72
C LYS A 56 -5.10 21.24 4.59
N GLY A 57 -5.21 21.39 5.90
CA GLY A 57 -4.86 20.33 6.85
C GLY A 57 -6.14 19.72 7.40
N TYR A 58 -6.14 18.40 7.49
CA TYR A 58 -7.25 17.58 7.91
C TYR A 58 -6.87 16.75 9.13
N TYR A 59 -7.81 16.61 10.06
CA TYR A 59 -7.79 15.50 11.01
C TYR A 59 -8.78 14.44 10.54
N ILE A 60 -8.27 13.26 10.22
CA ILE A 60 -9.07 12.12 9.75
C ILE A 60 -9.25 11.13 10.91
N PRO A 61 -10.48 10.65 11.17
CA PRO A 61 -10.75 9.64 12.18
C PRO A 61 -10.31 8.25 11.75
N PHE A 62 -9.62 7.56 12.66
CA PHE A 62 -9.19 6.18 12.53
C PHE A 62 -9.54 5.39 13.78
N TRP A 63 -9.83 4.11 13.57
CA TRP A 63 -9.79 3.10 14.62
C TRP A 63 -8.41 2.45 14.60
N ILE A 64 -7.85 2.27 15.78
CA ILE A 64 -6.55 1.68 15.99
C ILE A 64 -6.73 0.36 16.72
N TYR A 65 -6.32 -0.73 16.08
CA TYR A 65 -6.54 -2.08 16.58
C TYR A 65 -5.26 -2.72 17.09
N ASP A 66 -5.32 -3.19 18.32
CA ASP A 66 -4.36 -4.16 18.86
C ASP A 66 -5.00 -5.54 18.81
N MET A 67 -4.25 -6.54 18.35
CA MET A 67 -4.75 -7.91 18.24
C MET A 67 -3.63 -8.93 18.16
N LYS A 68 -3.99 -10.19 18.38
CA LYS A 68 -3.11 -11.34 18.15
C LYS A 68 -3.66 -12.19 17.01
N ALA A 69 -2.82 -12.45 15.99
CA ALA A 69 -3.13 -13.45 14.97
C ALA A 69 -2.51 -14.80 15.36
N GLU A 70 -3.27 -15.87 15.18
CA GLU A 70 -2.81 -17.25 15.41
C GLU A 70 -3.46 -18.23 14.46
N GLY A 71 -2.70 -19.23 14.01
CA GLY A 71 -3.22 -20.30 13.17
C GLY A 71 -2.15 -20.94 12.31
N CYS A 72 -2.59 -21.62 11.26
CA CYS A 72 -1.71 -22.33 10.33
C CYS A 72 -1.93 -21.86 8.89
N ALA A 73 -0.84 -21.85 8.12
CA ALA A 73 -0.83 -21.66 6.69
C ALA A 73 -0.19 -22.88 6.01
N VAL A 74 -0.75 -23.23 4.86
CA VAL A 74 -0.32 -24.31 3.98
C VAL A 74 0.29 -23.70 2.73
N PHE A 75 1.46 -24.22 2.38
CA PHE A 75 2.24 -23.78 1.24
C PHE A 75 2.60 -24.98 0.36
N LYS A 76 2.68 -24.72 -0.93
CA LYS A 76 3.40 -25.56 -1.87
C LYS A 76 4.84 -25.08 -1.93
N ALA A 77 5.78 -25.95 -1.56
CA ALA A 77 7.20 -25.64 -1.60
C ALA A 77 7.94 -26.50 -2.62
N GLU A 78 8.93 -25.91 -3.28
CA GLU A 78 9.80 -26.57 -4.26
C GLU A 78 11.25 -26.47 -3.80
N LEU A 79 11.94 -27.61 -3.76
CA LEU A 79 13.38 -27.70 -3.52
C LEU A 79 14.08 -28.06 -4.83
N GLU A 80 14.89 -27.14 -5.34
CA GLU A 80 15.64 -27.34 -6.58
C GLU A 80 17.05 -27.88 -6.28
N GLN A 81 17.38 -29.04 -6.85
CA GLN A 81 18.71 -29.66 -6.81
C GLN A 81 19.19 -29.92 -8.24
N GLY A 82 19.83 -28.93 -8.84
CA GLY A 82 20.21 -28.96 -10.25
C GLY A 82 18.96 -28.94 -11.15
N LYS A 83 18.71 -30.05 -11.87
CA LYS A 83 17.50 -30.20 -12.71
C LYS A 83 16.34 -30.85 -11.99
N ASN A 84 16.59 -31.50 -10.86
CA ASN A 84 15.57 -32.21 -10.11
C ASN A 84 14.86 -31.22 -9.20
N VAL A 85 13.53 -31.21 -9.24
CA VAL A 85 12.67 -30.39 -8.39
C VAL A 85 11.83 -31.33 -7.54
N SER A 86 11.98 -31.26 -6.23
CA SER A 86 11.15 -31.97 -5.26
C SER A 86 10.07 -31.04 -4.73
N VAL A 87 8.82 -31.48 -4.76
CA VAL A 87 7.64 -30.72 -4.34
C VAL A 87 7.15 -31.23 -3.00
N TYR A 88 6.89 -30.31 -2.08
CA TYR A 88 6.42 -30.57 -0.72
C TYR A 88 5.15 -29.78 -0.44
N LYS A 89 4.26 -30.37 0.35
CA LYS A 89 3.19 -29.65 1.04
C LYS A 89 3.71 -29.29 2.43
N VAL A 90 3.90 -28.00 2.65
CA VAL A 90 4.53 -27.43 3.84
C VAL A 90 3.47 -26.73 4.66
N THR A 91 3.29 -27.15 5.90
CA THR A 91 2.40 -26.49 6.85
C THR A 91 3.23 -25.81 7.92
N ARG A 92 2.95 -24.52 8.15
CA ARG A 92 3.53 -23.76 9.25
C ARG A 92 2.41 -23.19 10.10
N GLY A 93 2.52 -23.35 11.41
CA GLY A 93 1.62 -22.74 12.37
C GLY A 93 2.37 -21.82 13.31
N GLY A 94 1.77 -20.69 13.63
CA GLY A 94 2.42 -19.69 14.45
C GLY A 94 1.48 -18.62 14.96
N THR A 95 2.07 -17.68 15.69
CA THR A 95 1.38 -16.55 16.30
C THR A 95 2.18 -15.28 16.13
N MET A 96 1.51 -14.13 16.03
CA MET A 96 2.13 -12.82 16.01
C MET A 96 1.18 -11.79 16.63
N ASN A 97 1.71 -10.88 17.44
CA ASN A 97 0.97 -9.74 17.95
C ASN A 97 1.11 -8.56 16.98
N PHE A 98 0.04 -7.79 16.89
CA PHE A 98 -0.04 -6.56 16.12
C PHE A 98 -0.49 -5.44 17.05
N GLU A 99 0.17 -4.30 16.92
CA GLU A 99 -0.15 -3.12 17.70
C GLU A 99 -0.43 -1.96 16.75
N ALA A 100 -1.51 -1.26 17.06
CA ALA A 100 -1.93 -0.05 16.42
C ALA A 100 -2.15 -0.12 14.90
N ILE A 101 -2.81 -1.18 14.42
CA ILE A 101 -3.25 -1.26 13.01
C ILE A 101 -4.30 -0.16 12.75
N PRO A 102 -4.07 0.80 11.83
CA PRO A 102 -5.00 1.87 11.55
C PRO A 102 -5.98 1.49 10.44
N GLU A 103 -7.28 1.67 10.70
CA GLU A 103 -8.34 1.63 9.68
C GLU A 103 -9.08 2.96 9.67
N ASP A 104 -9.19 3.59 8.50
CA ASP A 104 -9.89 4.86 8.39
C ASP A 104 -11.39 4.66 8.56
N CYS A 105 -12.01 5.61 9.26
CA CYS A 105 -13.44 5.55 9.59
C CYS A 105 -14.27 6.49 8.71
N SER A 106 -13.70 7.03 7.64
CA SER A 106 -14.28 8.11 6.87
C SER A 106 -14.43 7.71 5.40
N LYS A 107 -15.67 7.46 4.98
CA LYS A 107 -16.02 7.19 3.57
C LYS A 107 -15.79 8.37 2.63
N SER A 108 -15.49 9.55 3.18
CA SER A 108 -15.19 10.76 2.40
C SER A 108 -13.84 10.70 1.69
N PHE A 109 -12.95 9.78 2.09
CA PHE A 109 -11.68 9.52 1.41
C PHE A 109 -11.67 8.10 0.86
N ASP A 110 -10.95 7.90 -0.24
CA ASP A 110 -10.72 6.56 -0.81
C ASP A 110 -9.73 5.81 0.10
N ASP A 111 -10.09 4.64 0.62
CA ASP A 111 -9.24 3.79 1.47
C ASP A 111 -7.84 3.61 0.86
N ALA A 112 -7.76 3.47 -0.47
CA ALA A 112 -6.50 3.36 -1.19
C ALA A 112 -5.58 4.59 -1.01
N MET A 113 -6.16 5.79 -0.87
CA MET A 113 -5.44 7.04 -0.65
C MET A 113 -4.93 7.15 0.79
N THR A 114 -5.76 6.82 1.78
CA THR A 114 -5.40 6.86 3.20
C THR A 114 -4.38 5.77 3.55
N GLU A 115 -4.56 4.54 3.06
CA GLU A 115 -3.60 3.44 3.17
C GLU A 115 -2.24 3.82 2.54
N SER A 116 -2.23 4.56 1.43
CA SER A 116 -0.98 4.97 0.79
C SER A 116 -0.18 6.01 1.59
N LEU A 117 -0.81 6.67 2.58
CA LEU A 117 -0.17 7.63 3.49
C LEU A 117 0.50 6.96 4.70
N GLU A 118 0.34 5.66 4.85
CA GLU A 118 1.02 4.86 5.86
C GLU A 118 2.55 4.89 5.71
N PRO A 119 3.31 4.62 6.80
CA PRO A 119 2.84 4.26 8.14
C PRO A 119 2.31 5.45 8.94
N PHE A 120 1.29 5.20 9.76
CA PHE A 120 0.87 6.11 10.82
C PHE A 120 1.53 5.67 12.13
N VAL A 121 2.16 6.59 12.86
CA VAL A 121 2.92 6.24 14.06
C VAL A 121 2.11 6.62 15.29
N PHE A 122 1.56 5.62 15.97
CA PHE A 122 0.69 5.82 17.12
C PHE A 122 1.40 6.36 18.38
N ASN A 123 2.72 6.17 18.51
CA ASN A 123 3.47 6.55 19.71
C ASN A 123 3.44 8.05 20.05
N ASP A 124 3.14 8.91 19.07
CA ASP A 124 3.03 10.36 19.27
C ASP A 124 1.59 10.81 19.60
N ALA A 125 0.66 9.86 19.78
CA ALA A 125 -0.72 10.15 20.13
C ALA A 125 -0.82 10.69 21.56
N ILE A 126 -1.64 11.72 21.72
CA ILE A 126 -1.93 12.38 22.99
C ILE A 126 -3.43 12.45 23.20
N PRO A 127 -3.92 12.64 24.45
CA PRO A 127 -5.34 12.84 24.72
C PRO A 127 -5.93 13.95 23.85
N PHE A 128 -7.09 13.70 23.27
CA PHE A 128 -7.75 14.67 22.41
C PHE A 128 -8.26 15.89 23.21
N GLU A 129 -7.93 17.07 22.71
CA GLU A 129 -8.49 18.36 23.15
C GLU A 129 -9.03 19.12 21.92
N THR A 130 -10.11 19.87 22.09
CA THR A 130 -10.82 20.52 20.96
C THR A 130 -9.95 21.58 20.27
N GLU A 131 -9.01 22.17 21.02
CA GLU A 131 -8.03 23.16 20.57
C GLU A 131 -7.20 22.65 19.39
N TYR A 132 -6.93 21.34 19.32
CA TYR A 132 -6.19 20.75 18.19
C TYR A 132 -6.91 20.88 16.86
N LEU A 133 -8.24 20.99 16.86
CA LEU A 133 -9.03 21.18 15.64
C LEU A 133 -8.97 22.63 15.13
N SER A 134 -8.49 23.57 15.94
CA SER A 134 -8.43 24.98 15.56
C SER A 134 -7.51 25.20 14.35
N GLY A 135 -8.08 25.67 13.25
CA GLY A 135 -7.36 25.92 12.00
C GLY A 135 -7.24 24.72 11.06
N PHE A 136 -7.86 23.58 11.40
CA PHE A 136 -7.89 22.36 10.59
C PHE A 136 -9.34 21.92 10.30
N GLU A 137 -9.55 21.23 9.17
CA GLU A 137 -10.84 20.61 8.88
C GLU A 137 -10.87 19.21 9.51
N SER A 138 -11.91 18.86 10.26
CA SER A 138 -12.05 17.53 10.87
C SER A 138 -13.19 16.78 10.22
N HIS A 139 -12.97 15.50 9.92
CA HIS A 139 -14.01 14.62 9.41
C HIS A 139 -14.68 13.85 10.54
N VAL A 140 -15.87 13.34 10.26
CA VAL A 140 -16.69 12.57 11.19
C VAL A 140 -16.46 11.07 10.98
N TYR A 141 -16.64 10.28 12.03
CA TYR A 141 -16.68 8.82 11.94
C TYR A 141 -17.95 8.38 11.18
N ASP A 142 -17.77 7.84 9.98
CA ASP A 142 -18.82 7.33 9.09
C ASP A 142 -18.85 5.78 9.01
N GLU A 143 -17.80 5.10 9.51
CA GLU A 143 -17.70 3.64 9.64
C GLU A 143 -17.71 3.18 11.09
N SER A 144 -18.31 2.00 11.33
CA SER A 144 -18.37 1.42 12.67
C SER A 144 -17.05 0.77 13.08
N CYS A 145 -16.81 0.70 14.40
CA CYS A 145 -15.64 -0.01 14.95
C CYS A 145 -15.63 -1.51 14.59
N ASP A 146 -16.80 -2.13 14.40
CA ASP A 146 -16.86 -3.56 14.08
C ASP A 146 -16.43 -3.81 12.62
N GLU A 147 -16.85 -2.97 11.68
CA GLU A 147 -16.43 -3.06 10.27
C GLU A 147 -14.91 -2.87 10.10
N GLY A 148 -14.31 -1.94 10.83
CA GLY A 148 -12.85 -1.76 10.82
C GLY A 148 -12.09 -2.94 11.46
N ALA A 149 -12.65 -3.59 12.49
CA ALA A 149 -12.00 -4.73 13.13
C ALA A 149 -11.85 -5.92 12.18
N ASP A 150 -12.82 -6.14 11.29
CA ASP A 150 -12.76 -7.19 10.25
C ASP A 150 -11.66 -6.90 9.23
N LYS A 151 -11.58 -5.65 8.72
CA LYS A 151 -10.50 -5.22 7.81
C LYS A 151 -9.12 -5.39 8.47
N ALA A 152 -8.93 -4.84 9.67
CA ALA A 152 -7.67 -4.97 10.40
C ALA A 152 -7.28 -6.43 10.67
N SER A 153 -8.27 -7.29 10.93
CA SER A 153 -8.06 -8.72 11.13
C SER A 153 -7.54 -9.42 9.88
N GLU A 154 -8.06 -9.08 8.70
CA GLU A 154 -7.56 -9.58 7.41
C GLU A 154 -6.10 -9.17 7.21
N ARG A 155 -5.77 -7.89 7.46
CA ARG A 155 -4.39 -7.37 7.30
C ARG A 155 -3.40 -8.05 8.25
N ALA A 156 -3.81 -8.33 9.49
CA ALA A 156 -3.02 -9.06 10.48
C ALA A 156 -2.81 -10.52 10.06
N ALA A 157 -3.87 -11.20 9.60
CA ALA A 157 -3.79 -12.57 9.12
C ALA A 157 -2.84 -12.69 7.92
N MET A 158 -2.99 -11.81 6.92
CA MET A 158 -2.08 -11.76 5.75
C MET A 158 -0.62 -11.53 6.14
N SER A 159 -0.37 -10.71 7.15
CA SER A 159 1.00 -10.43 7.64
C SER A 159 1.61 -11.62 8.39
N LEU A 160 0.78 -12.39 9.12
CA LEU A 160 1.21 -13.65 9.72
C LEU A 160 1.51 -14.70 8.63
N ILE A 161 0.68 -14.81 7.58
CA ILE A 161 0.93 -15.70 6.43
C ILE A 161 2.29 -15.38 5.80
N ASP A 162 2.56 -14.10 5.51
CA ASP A 162 3.84 -13.67 4.93
C ASP A 162 5.04 -14.02 5.83
N SER A 163 4.89 -13.88 7.15
CA SER A 163 5.92 -14.24 8.13
C SER A 163 6.17 -15.76 8.16
N LEU A 164 5.11 -16.57 8.11
CA LEU A 164 5.20 -18.03 8.01
C LEU A 164 5.80 -18.48 6.67
N GLN A 165 5.45 -17.80 5.57
CA GLN A 165 6.01 -18.07 4.24
C GLN A 165 7.50 -17.75 4.19
N LYS A 166 7.93 -16.63 4.78
CA LYS A 166 9.34 -16.25 4.92
C LYS A 166 10.12 -17.26 5.74
N GLU A 167 9.52 -17.80 6.79
CA GLU A 167 10.14 -18.85 7.59
C GLU A 167 10.31 -20.14 6.77
N ALA A 168 9.26 -20.61 6.10
CA ALA A 168 9.33 -21.79 5.23
C ALA A 168 10.35 -21.60 4.10
N SER A 169 10.47 -20.39 3.54
CA SER A 169 11.39 -20.08 2.44
C SER A 169 12.88 -20.20 2.81
N ARG A 170 13.22 -20.48 4.08
CA ARG A 170 14.60 -20.76 4.50
C ARG A 170 15.11 -22.10 3.98
N ASP A 171 14.21 -23.08 3.85
CA ASP A 171 14.56 -24.46 3.49
C ASP A 171 14.23 -24.82 2.03
N TYR A 172 13.49 -23.96 1.33
CA TYR A 172 12.96 -24.23 -0.01
C TYR A 172 13.31 -23.13 -1.00
N SER A 173 13.48 -23.50 -2.27
CA SER A 173 13.83 -22.58 -3.36
C SER A 173 12.65 -21.71 -3.79
N ARG A 174 11.43 -22.23 -3.68
CA ARG A 174 10.18 -21.51 -3.96
C ARG A 174 9.10 -21.95 -3.00
N VAL A 175 8.37 -21.00 -2.44
CA VAL A 175 7.23 -21.28 -1.56
C VAL A 175 6.03 -20.48 -2.05
N THR A 176 4.91 -21.15 -2.30
CA THR A 176 3.67 -20.55 -2.79
C THR A 176 2.56 -20.82 -1.80
N PHE A 177 1.81 -19.79 -1.42
CA PHE A 177 0.64 -19.93 -0.55
C PHE A 177 -0.46 -20.78 -1.23
N GLU A 178 -1.07 -21.70 -0.47
CA GLU A 178 -2.23 -22.48 -0.92
C GLU A 178 -3.49 -22.19 -0.12
N SER A 179 -3.40 -22.22 1.21
CA SER A 179 -4.54 -21.96 2.10
C SER A 179 -4.09 -21.64 3.52
N ASP A 180 -5.01 -21.14 4.34
CA ASP A 180 -4.79 -20.94 5.76
C ASP A 180 -6.04 -21.25 6.59
N ASN A 181 -5.84 -21.27 7.91
CA ASN A 181 -6.89 -21.21 8.91
C ASN A 181 -6.38 -20.33 10.06
N ILE A 182 -6.13 -19.06 9.76
CA ILE A 182 -5.68 -18.06 10.73
C ILE A 182 -6.88 -17.33 11.31
N LYS A 183 -6.81 -17.06 12.62
CA LYS A 183 -7.82 -16.30 13.35
C LYS A 183 -7.15 -15.19 14.14
N THR A 184 -7.87 -14.10 14.30
CA THR A 184 -7.49 -13.00 15.19
C THR A 184 -8.26 -13.11 16.51
N LYS A 185 -7.60 -12.73 17.60
CA LYS A 185 -8.12 -12.75 18.96
C LYS A 185 -7.62 -11.52 19.73
N ASP A 186 -8.20 -11.32 20.90
CA ASP A 186 -7.84 -10.24 21.83
C ASP A 186 -7.91 -8.84 21.18
N ILE A 187 -8.89 -8.66 20.29
CA ILE A 187 -9.07 -7.41 19.54
C ILE A 187 -9.52 -6.31 20.48
N THR A 188 -8.74 -5.23 20.53
CA THR A 188 -9.11 -4.00 21.20
C THR A 188 -8.99 -2.83 20.23
N ALA A 189 -9.80 -1.79 20.44
CA ALA A 189 -9.86 -0.64 19.57
C ALA A 189 -9.79 0.66 20.37
N GLN A 190 -9.11 1.65 19.80
CA GLN A 190 -9.04 3.02 20.29
C GLN A 190 -9.31 4.00 19.15
N SER A 191 -9.94 5.13 19.45
CA SER A 191 -10.23 6.16 18.45
C SER A 191 -9.12 7.20 18.41
N VAL A 192 -8.61 7.51 17.22
CA VAL A 192 -7.54 8.50 17.02
C VAL A 192 -7.83 9.40 15.82
N LEU A 193 -7.41 10.65 15.92
CA LEU A 193 -7.34 11.56 14.78
C LEU A 193 -5.91 11.65 14.23
N TYR A 194 -5.73 11.34 12.95
CA TYR A 194 -4.44 11.50 12.25
C TYR A 194 -4.37 12.80 11.42
N PRO A 195 -3.22 13.49 11.43
CA PRO A 195 -3.03 14.74 10.71
C PRO A 195 -2.65 14.46 9.26
N ILE A 196 -3.38 15.03 8.31
CA ILE A 196 -3.12 14.87 6.87
C ILE A 196 -3.16 16.22 6.18
N TRP A 197 -2.12 16.56 5.43
CA TRP A 197 -2.16 17.70 4.51
C TRP A 197 -2.72 17.26 3.17
N MET A 198 -3.64 18.03 2.60
CA MET A 198 -4.17 17.81 1.27
C MET A 198 -4.03 19.04 0.39
N LEU A 199 -3.65 18.81 -0.86
CA LEU A 199 -3.62 19.78 -1.93
C LEU A 199 -4.53 19.27 -3.05
N THR A 200 -5.52 20.09 -3.38
CA THR A 200 -6.41 19.86 -4.51
C THR A 200 -6.06 20.85 -5.62
N THR A 201 -6.07 20.35 -6.85
CA THR A 201 -5.89 21.17 -8.05
C THR A 201 -6.86 20.74 -9.12
N LYS A 202 -7.37 21.72 -9.88
CA LYS A 202 -8.17 21.48 -11.08
C LYS A 202 -7.33 21.63 -12.33
N TRP A 203 -7.50 20.71 -13.26
CA TRP A 203 -6.93 20.80 -14.61
C TRP A 203 -7.80 20.06 -15.61
N ASP A 204 -8.10 20.70 -16.74
CA ASP A 204 -8.92 20.13 -17.82
C ASP A 204 -10.28 19.59 -17.32
N GLY A 205 -10.92 20.34 -16.43
CA GLY A 205 -12.20 19.96 -15.81
C GLY A 205 -12.12 18.80 -14.79
N LYS A 206 -10.92 18.30 -14.46
CA LYS A 206 -10.71 17.21 -13.51
C LYS A 206 -10.00 17.68 -12.25
N GLU A 207 -10.39 17.15 -11.10
CA GLU A 207 -9.71 17.35 -9.83
C GLU A 207 -8.59 16.31 -9.65
N PHE A 208 -7.45 16.76 -9.15
CA PHE A 208 -6.32 15.94 -8.76
C PHE A 208 -6.02 16.21 -7.29
N TYR A 209 -5.83 15.14 -6.54
CA TYR A 209 -5.56 15.18 -5.10
C TYR A 209 -4.13 14.72 -4.84
N PHE A 210 -3.48 15.46 -3.94
CA PHE A 210 -2.18 15.15 -3.40
C PHE A 210 -2.31 15.21 -1.90
N ALA A 211 -1.81 14.20 -1.20
CA ALA A 211 -1.84 14.17 0.24
C ALA A 211 -0.49 13.87 0.83
N MET A 212 -0.31 14.31 2.06
CA MET A 212 0.86 14.03 2.86
C MET A 212 0.46 13.72 4.28
N ASN A 213 1.00 12.64 4.83
CA ASN A 213 0.92 12.33 6.24
C ASN A 213 1.57 13.48 7.02
N GLY A 214 0.79 14.16 7.86
CA GLY A 214 1.18 15.34 8.63
C GLY A 214 2.12 15.04 9.80
N GLN A 215 2.41 13.76 10.05
CA GLN A 215 3.36 13.28 11.03
C GLN A 215 4.67 12.79 10.37
N THR A 216 4.56 11.89 9.39
CA THR A 216 5.73 11.21 8.80
C THR A 216 6.25 11.91 7.54
N GLY A 217 5.41 12.71 6.88
CA GLY A 217 5.72 13.35 5.61
C GLY A 217 5.61 12.41 4.40
N SER A 218 5.11 11.18 4.58
CA SER A 218 4.76 10.28 3.46
C SER A 218 3.83 11.00 2.50
N PHE A 219 4.18 11.03 1.21
CA PHE A 219 3.49 11.85 0.20
C PHE A 219 2.97 10.98 -0.94
N VAL A 220 1.72 11.22 -1.32
CA VAL A 220 1.04 10.51 -2.40
C VAL A 220 0.31 11.51 -3.30
N GLY A 221 0.18 11.15 -4.56
CA GLY A 221 -0.67 11.92 -5.46
C GLY A 221 -0.51 11.53 -6.91
N ASN A 222 -1.63 11.59 -7.62
CA ASN A 222 -1.72 11.18 -9.00
C ASN A 222 -1.59 12.38 -9.93
N LEU A 223 -0.72 12.25 -10.93
CA LEU A 223 -0.50 13.26 -11.95
C LEU A 223 -1.19 12.87 -13.25
N PRO A 224 -1.74 13.83 -14.02
CA PRO A 224 -2.28 13.53 -15.34
C PRO A 224 -1.17 13.03 -16.27
N ARG A 225 -1.51 12.01 -17.06
CA ARG A 225 -0.65 11.50 -18.14
C ARG A 225 -1.12 12.11 -19.46
N ASN A 226 -0.19 12.72 -20.18
CA ASN A 226 -0.40 13.05 -21.58
C ASN A 226 -0.31 11.75 -22.38
N ASN A 227 -1.47 11.16 -22.72
CA ASN A 227 -1.53 9.91 -23.46
C ASN A 227 -0.87 10.02 -24.84
N VAL A 228 -1.01 11.16 -25.53
CA VAL A 228 -0.38 11.37 -26.85
C VAL A 228 1.13 11.31 -26.73
N LEU A 229 1.71 12.07 -25.80
CA LEU A 229 3.16 12.08 -25.56
C LEU A 229 3.66 10.71 -25.08
N TYR A 230 2.87 10.02 -24.26
CA TYR A 230 3.20 8.69 -23.76
C TYR A 230 3.24 7.64 -24.88
N PHE A 231 2.16 7.48 -25.63
CA PHE A 231 2.08 6.52 -26.72
C PHE A 231 3.08 6.87 -27.81
N SER A 232 3.22 8.14 -28.20
CA SER A 232 4.18 8.52 -29.24
C SER A 232 5.63 8.23 -28.84
N SER A 233 6.00 8.43 -27.57
CA SER A 233 7.35 8.14 -27.08
C SER A 233 7.64 6.63 -27.09
N ILE A 234 6.70 5.80 -26.65
CA ILE A 234 6.86 4.33 -26.67
C ILE A 234 6.94 3.83 -28.10
N THR A 235 6.08 4.32 -29.00
CA THR A 235 6.09 3.92 -30.40
C THR A 235 7.40 4.32 -31.08
N LEU A 236 7.88 5.55 -30.88
CA LEU A 236 9.15 6.01 -31.47
C LEU A 236 10.35 5.19 -30.98
N PHE A 237 10.41 4.91 -29.68
CA PHE A 237 11.47 4.10 -29.10
C PHE A 237 11.44 2.66 -29.61
N SER A 238 10.25 2.09 -29.75
CA SER A 238 10.04 0.74 -30.29
C SER A 238 10.45 0.64 -31.76
N LEU A 239 10.14 1.68 -32.57
CA LEU A 239 10.59 1.77 -33.96
C LEU A 239 12.12 1.88 -34.05
N LEU A 240 12.75 2.68 -33.18
CA LEU A 240 14.21 2.80 -33.12
C LEU A 240 14.86 1.46 -32.78
N LEU A 241 14.37 0.76 -31.76
CA LEU A 241 14.91 -0.55 -31.37
C LEU A 241 14.67 -1.62 -32.43
N GLY A 242 13.50 -1.62 -33.09
CA GLY A 242 13.23 -2.50 -34.22
C GLY A 242 14.16 -2.24 -35.40
N TRP A 243 14.46 -0.96 -35.69
CA TRP A 243 15.43 -0.59 -36.71
C TRP A 243 16.86 -1.01 -36.36
N VAL A 244 17.29 -0.83 -35.12
CA VAL A 244 18.59 -1.32 -34.64
C VAL A 244 18.66 -2.85 -34.74
N ALA A 245 17.62 -3.56 -34.33
CA ALA A 245 17.55 -5.02 -34.46
C ALA A 245 17.62 -5.47 -35.92
N TYR A 246 16.95 -4.75 -36.83
CA TYR A 246 17.07 -4.99 -38.27
C TYR A 246 18.51 -4.83 -38.77
N LEU A 247 19.23 -3.78 -38.36
CA LEU A 247 20.63 -3.59 -38.76
C LEU A 247 21.57 -4.71 -38.27
N PHE A 248 21.26 -5.31 -37.11
CA PHE A 248 22.08 -6.40 -36.55
C PHE A 248 21.70 -7.78 -37.11
N LEU A 249 20.42 -8.03 -37.36
CA LEU A 249 19.92 -9.33 -37.79
C LEU A 249 19.84 -9.46 -39.31
N GLU A 250 19.91 -8.34 -40.04
CA GLU A 250 19.67 -8.24 -41.50
C GLU A 250 18.34 -8.86 -41.96
N ASP A 251 17.41 -9.06 -41.02
CA ASP A 251 16.08 -9.63 -41.25
C ASP A 251 15.01 -8.60 -40.89
N LEU A 252 14.25 -8.21 -41.90
CA LEU A 252 13.15 -7.26 -41.77
C LEU A 252 12.09 -7.75 -40.79
N TRP A 253 11.76 -9.05 -40.82
CA TRP A 253 10.75 -9.61 -39.92
C TRP A 253 11.27 -9.66 -38.49
N GLY A 254 12.51 -10.09 -38.28
CA GLY A 254 13.19 -10.03 -36.98
C GLY A 254 13.20 -8.64 -36.36
N GLY A 255 13.47 -7.59 -37.15
CA GLY A 255 13.40 -6.19 -36.70
C GLY A 255 11.98 -5.75 -36.30
N ILE A 256 10.96 -6.13 -37.10
CA ILE A 256 9.55 -5.82 -36.79
C ILE A 256 9.11 -6.51 -35.50
N PHE A 257 9.40 -7.81 -35.34
CA PHE A 257 9.05 -8.56 -34.13
C PHE A 257 9.73 -7.98 -32.88
N ALA A 258 11.01 -7.63 -32.98
CA ALA A 258 11.73 -6.98 -31.89
C ALA A 258 11.05 -5.66 -31.48
N GLY A 259 10.68 -4.81 -32.44
CA GLY A 259 9.96 -3.56 -32.18
C GLY A 259 8.63 -3.77 -31.45
N ILE A 260 7.83 -4.76 -31.86
CA ILE A 260 6.56 -5.10 -31.20
C ILE A 260 6.80 -5.56 -29.75
N ILE A 261 7.79 -6.44 -29.54
CA ILE A 261 8.14 -6.94 -28.20
C ILE A 261 8.55 -5.78 -27.29
N PHE A 262 9.41 -4.86 -27.76
CA PHE A 262 9.82 -3.71 -26.96
C PHE A 262 8.66 -2.76 -26.63
N SER A 263 7.70 -2.58 -27.54
CA SER A 263 6.50 -1.79 -27.28
C SER A 263 5.65 -2.40 -26.15
N VAL A 264 5.41 -3.71 -26.21
CA VAL A 264 4.66 -4.43 -25.17
C VAL A 264 5.37 -4.36 -23.83
N ILE A 265 6.68 -4.63 -23.79
CA ILE A 265 7.49 -4.52 -22.57
C ILE A 265 7.45 -3.09 -22.02
N GLY A 266 7.56 -2.08 -22.88
CA GLY A 266 7.50 -0.67 -22.48
C GLY A 266 6.17 -0.31 -21.81
N HIS A 267 5.05 -0.74 -22.40
CA HIS A 267 3.73 -0.54 -21.81
C HIS A 267 3.57 -1.27 -20.47
N VAL A 268 3.97 -2.55 -20.40
CA VAL A 268 3.89 -3.35 -19.17
C VAL A 268 4.79 -2.78 -18.07
N ALA A 269 6.02 -2.37 -18.38
CA ALA A 269 6.94 -1.77 -17.41
C ALA A 269 6.41 -0.44 -16.86
N VAL A 270 5.83 0.40 -17.71
CA VAL A 270 5.27 1.68 -17.27
C VAL A 270 3.98 1.50 -16.47
N ASP A 271 3.08 0.59 -16.86
CA ASP A 271 1.85 0.36 -16.11
C ASP A 271 2.10 -0.46 -14.82
N SER A 272 3.08 -1.35 -14.79
CA SER A 272 3.52 -2.00 -13.53
C SER A 272 4.15 -1.00 -12.55
N SER A 273 4.83 0.04 -13.04
CA SER A 273 5.31 1.15 -12.19
C SER A 273 4.17 2.01 -11.60
N ARG A 274 2.93 1.86 -12.10
CA ARG A 274 1.73 2.47 -11.52
C ARG A 274 1.06 1.59 -10.46
N ILE A 275 1.40 0.31 -10.36
CA ILE A 275 0.93 -0.58 -9.30
C ILE A 275 1.70 -0.21 -8.01
N SER A 276 1.41 0.97 -7.48
CA SER A 276 1.87 1.41 -6.17
C SER A 276 0.77 1.33 -5.11
N VAL A 277 -0.43 0.87 -5.49
CA VAL A 277 -1.62 0.88 -4.62
C VAL A 277 -1.96 -0.50 -4.05
N GLN A 278 -1.42 -1.60 -4.59
CA GLN A 278 -1.77 -2.96 -4.11
C GLN A 278 -0.88 -3.53 -3.00
N ARG A 279 0.21 -2.85 -2.61
CA ARG A 279 1.07 -3.32 -1.51
C ARG A 279 0.58 -2.95 -0.11
N ALA A 280 -0.47 -2.12 0.01
CA ALA A 280 -0.87 -1.51 1.27
C ALA A 280 -1.82 -2.34 2.15
N ARG A 281 -2.29 -3.51 1.69
CA ARG A 281 -3.21 -4.35 2.47
C ARG A 281 -2.57 -5.17 3.59
N GLN A 282 -1.25 -5.16 3.75
CA GLN A 282 -0.60 -5.91 4.83
C GLN A 282 -0.29 -4.99 6.01
N ALA A 283 -0.64 -5.39 7.23
CA ALA A 283 -0.27 -4.72 8.48
C ALA A 283 1.21 -4.97 8.88
N SER A 284 2.10 -5.17 7.91
CA SER A 284 3.50 -5.54 8.15
C SER A 284 4.29 -4.50 8.97
N ASN A 285 3.92 -3.22 8.85
CA ASN A 285 4.51 -2.13 9.63
C ASN A 285 4.04 -2.10 11.11
N TYR A 286 2.97 -2.82 11.43
CA TYR A 286 2.31 -2.85 12.75
C TYR A 286 2.47 -4.19 13.47
N GLY A 287 2.89 -5.24 12.75
CA GLY A 287 3.27 -6.51 13.35
C GLY A 287 4.54 -6.35 14.19
N LYS A 288 4.58 -7.03 15.34
CA LYS A 288 5.74 -7.05 16.25
C LYS A 288 6.60 -8.27 15.98
N PRO A 289 7.68 -8.19 15.17
CA PRO A 289 8.42 -9.37 14.73
C PRO A 289 9.03 -10.16 15.90
N GLU A 290 9.37 -9.47 17.00
CA GLU A 290 9.86 -10.06 18.25
C GLU A 290 8.84 -10.95 18.96
N THR A 291 7.55 -10.83 18.63
CA THR A 291 6.46 -11.68 19.14
C THR A 291 6.14 -12.86 18.23
N PHE A 292 6.71 -12.88 17.02
CA PHE A 292 6.50 -13.98 16.07
C PHE A 292 7.04 -15.28 16.63
N ARG A 293 6.19 -16.31 16.70
CA ARG A 293 6.57 -17.65 17.13
C ARG A 293 6.00 -18.66 16.15
N VAL A 294 6.85 -19.59 15.71
CA VAL A 294 6.41 -20.79 15.00
C VAL A 294 6.20 -21.87 16.05
N ASN A 295 4.99 -22.39 16.11
CA ASN A 295 4.57 -23.37 17.12
C ASN A 295 4.24 -24.73 16.49
N TYR A 296 4.16 -24.81 15.16
CA TYR A 296 3.87 -26.03 14.42
C TYR A 296 4.58 -26.01 13.06
N THR A 297 5.15 -27.15 12.67
CA THR A 297 5.81 -27.36 11.38
C THR A 297 5.54 -28.78 10.91
N ASP A 298 5.11 -28.95 9.65
CA ASP A 298 4.91 -30.27 9.04
C ASP A 298 5.19 -30.20 7.54
N ASP A 299 6.11 -31.04 7.06
CA ASP A 299 6.61 -31.04 5.69
C ASP A 299 6.38 -32.41 5.05
N VAL A 300 5.39 -32.48 4.17
CA VAL A 300 4.98 -33.72 3.52
C VAL A 300 5.46 -33.72 2.08
N TYR A 301 6.34 -34.68 1.74
CA TYR A 301 6.75 -34.89 0.36
C TYR A 301 5.55 -35.24 -0.53
N SER A 302 5.45 -34.61 -1.70
CA SER A 302 4.42 -34.89 -2.69
C SER A 302 4.98 -35.72 -3.85
N HIS A 303 5.86 -35.14 -4.66
CA HIS A 303 6.44 -35.78 -5.84
C HIS A 303 7.68 -35.01 -6.31
N SER A 304 8.41 -35.55 -7.28
CA SER A 304 9.57 -34.91 -7.90
C SER A 304 9.49 -34.94 -9.42
N TYR A 305 10.01 -33.92 -10.09
CA TYR A 305 10.09 -33.86 -11.56
C TYR A 305 11.41 -33.24 -12.03
N GLN A 306 11.71 -33.34 -13.33
CA GLN A 306 12.87 -32.68 -13.94
C GLN A 306 12.46 -31.43 -14.68
N ARG A 307 13.11 -30.29 -14.39
CA ARG A 307 12.88 -29.03 -15.10
C ARG A 307 13.46 -29.13 -16.51
N SER A 308 12.62 -28.98 -17.55
CA SER A 308 13.13 -28.90 -18.92
C SER A 308 13.91 -27.59 -19.11
N LYS A 309 14.90 -27.61 -20.00
CA LYS A 309 15.60 -26.39 -20.44
C LYS A 309 14.65 -25.44 -21.15
#